data_AF-A0A937QSU4-F1
#
_entry.id   AF-A0A937QSU4-F1
#
_cell.length_a   1.000
_cell.length_b   1.000
_cell.length_c   1.000
_cell.angle_alpha   90.00
_cell.angle_beta   90.00
_cell.angle_gamma   90.00
#
_symmetry.space_group_name_H-M   'P 1'
#
loop_
_entity.id
_entity.type
_entity.pdbx_description
1 polymer ?
#
loop_
_entity_poly.entity_id
_entity_poly.type
_entity_poly.pdbx_seq_one_letter_code
_entity_poly.pdbx_strand_id
1 'polypeptide(L)'
;MWELIRANKRNSIILMVIMAAVLLLMGFVIGMVMFGPEGGMFGLMIATVIWLVMTLVSFSSGDQILLAASKATRVTHDVHPQLFNVVEEMKIAASLPVMPKVYIINDPAPNAFATGRNPNTASVAVTAGLLGRLNRDELQGVIAHEVSHIVNRDILFVTLAGVMLGSIVLISQVFLRGMFYSSMMGSRRRYSSGSGGGGGGAQIVMLVVAIVVAILAPIMAYLLYFALSRRREYLADAGAARLTRYPEGLASALEKIAGDPSPQLAAVNKVTAPMYIANPFKKKNQRKLSDLTSTHPPISERISILRNMTQGASFNEYSKAYTEITHAASVVPIAAVSKKEDIALRQAGAEAKKEDRRENQMRQVGDIMRKVNQFVFLSCVCGLKMKIPPNFKGNKVKCPRCRKTLDVASK
;
A
#
# COMPACT_ATOMS: atom_id res chain seq x y z
N MET A 1 -22.63 0.63 -8.59
CA MET A 1 -21.41 1.45 -8.76
C MET A 1 -21.56 2.88 -8.22
N TRP A 2 -22.50 3.69 -8.72
CA TRP A 2 -22.66 5.09 -8.28
C TRP A 2 -22.91 5.27 -6.77
N GLU A 3 -23.62 4.34 -6.13
CA GLU A 3 -23.83 4.32 -4.68
C GLU A 3 -22.52 4.08 -3.90
N LEU A 4 -21.67 3.16 -4.36
CA LEU A 4 -20.35 2.90 -3.76
C LEU A 4 -19.48 4.13 -3.85
N ILE A 5 -19.42 4.76 -5.03
CA ILE A 5 -18.65 5.99 -5.24
C ILE A 5 -19.13 7.11 -4.33
N ARG A 6 -20.46 7.30 -4.18
CA ARG A 6 -21.03 8.30 -3.26
C ARG A 6 -20.71 7.99 -1.81
N ALA A 7 -20.87 6.74 -1.38
CA ALA A 7 -20.54 6.30 -0.03
C ALA A 7 -19.06 6.52 0.29
N ASN A 8 -18.16 6.20 -0.65
CA ASN A 8 -16.72 6.37 -0.49
C ASN A 8 -16.29 7.83 -0.41
N LYS A 9 -16.89 8.71 -1.23
CA LYS A 9 -16.70 10.17 -1.10
C LYS A 9 -17.15 10.67 0.27
N ARG A 10 -18.34 10.26 0.72
CA ARG A 10 -18.86 10.63 2.05
C ARG A 10 -17.94 10.13 3.16
N ASN A 11 -17.48 8.88 3.10
CA ASN A 11 -16.57 8.30 4.08
C ASN A 11 -15.23 9.04 4.12
N SER A 12 -14.74 9.53 2.97
CA SER A 12 -13.55 10.37 2.89
C SER A 12 -13.75 11.70 3.62
N ILE A 13 -14.89 12.35 3.42
CA ILE A 13 -15.23 13.59 4.14
C ILE A 13 -15.35 13.33 5.64
N ILE A 14 -16.05 12.26 6.04
CA ILE A 14 -16.21 11.87 7.45
C ILE A 14 -14.83 11.64 8.10
N LEU A 15 -13.91 10.94 7.42
CA LEU A 15 -12.55 10.74 7.92
C LEU A 15 -11.82 12.07 8.14
N MET A 16 -11.93 13.01 7.20
CA MET A 16 -11.31 14.34 7.31
C MET A 16 -11.89 15.16 8.47
N VAL A 17 -13.20 15.05 8.70
CA VAL A 17 -13.89 15.72 9.82
C VAL A 17 -13.49 15.11 11.16
N ILE A 18 -13.47 13.77 11.27
CA ILE A 18 -13.00 13.09 12.47
C ILE A 18 -11.54 13.45 12.75
N MET A 19 -10.70 13.52 11.72
CA MET A 19 -9.32 13.98 11.84
C MET A 19 -9.24 15.39 12.40
N ALA A 20 -10.05 16.32 11.87
CA ALA A 20 -10.12 17.68 12.36
C ALA A 20 -10.48 17.69 13.85
N ALA A 21 -11.55 16.98 14.22
CA ALA A 21 -12.01 16.91 15.61
C ALA A 21 -10.92 16.39 16.55
N VAL A 22 -10.22 15.31 16.19
CA VAL A 22 -9.15 14.73 17.02
C VAL A 22 -7.95 15.69 17.13
N LEU A 23 -7.48 16.27 16.02
CA LEU A 23 -6.34 17.18 16.04
C LEU A 23 -6.64 18.48 16.80
N LEU A 24 -7.84 19.05 16.63
CA LEU A 24 -8.26 20.26 17.33
C LEU A 24 -8.41 20.03 18.83
N LEU A 25 -9.05 18.92 19.22
CA LEU A 25 -9.17 18.54 20.63
C LEU A 25 -7.79 18.38 21.26
N MET A 26 -6.88 17.70 20.56
CA MET A 26 -5.51 17.51 21.02
C MET A 26 -4.75 18.84 21.12
N GLY A 27 -4.86 19.70 20.11
CA GLY A 27 -4.26 21.04 20.12
C GLY A 27 -4.73 21.85 21.32
N PHE A 28 -6.03 21.81 21.62
CA PHE A 28 -6.61 22.47 22.78
C PHE A 28 -6.04 21.94 24.10
N VAL A 29 -6.00 20.62 24.29
CA VAL A 29 -5.45 20.00 25.53
C VAL A 29 -3.95 20.30 25.69
N ILE A 30 -3.16 20.18 24.62
CA ILE A 30 -1.72 20.51 24.65
C ILE A 30 -1.53 22.00 24.97
N GLY A 31 -2.32 22.87 24.36
CA GLY A 31 -2.30 24.31 24.63
C GLY A 31 -2.57 24.62 26.10
N MET A 32 -3.59 24.00 26.69
CA MET A 32 -3.93 24.17 28.11
C MET A 32 -2.79 23.73 29.04
N VAL A 33 -2.13 22.62 28.70
CA VAL A 33 -1.05 22.07 29.53
C VAL A 33 0.22 22.90 29.43
N MET A 34 0.54 23.41 28.24
CA MET A 34 1.78 24.15 28.00
C MET A 34 1.72 25.61 28.45
N PHE A 35 0.58 26.27 28.26
CA PHE A 35 0.44 27.72 28.47
C PHE A 35 -0.63 28.08 29.51
N GLY A 36 -1.13 27.09 30.26
CA GLY A 36 -2.20 27.27 31.26
C GLY A 36 -3.60 27.31 30.64
N PRO A 37 -4.67 27.57 31.43
CA PRO A 37 -6.06 27.49 30.97
C PRO A 37 -6.38 28.33 29.73
N GLU A 38 -5.75 29.50 29.59
CA GLU A 38 -5.91 30.40 28.43
C GLU A 38 -5.16 29.90 27.18
N GLY A 39 -4.18 29.02 27.36
CA GLY A 39 -3.39 28.39 26.32
C GLY A 39 -4.17 27.48 25.37
N GLY A 40 -5.35 27.01 25.77
CA GLY A 40 -6.17 26.12 24.96
C GLY A 40 -6.56 26.73 23.62
N MET A 41 -6.94 28.01 23.60
CA MET A 41 -7.30 28.72 22.36
C MET A 41 -6.10 28.88 21.42
N PHE A 42 -4.92 29.16 21.98
CA PHE A 42 -3.68 29.23 21.22
C PHE A 42 -3.32 27.88 20.59
N GLY A 43 -3.43 26.79 21.36
CA GLY A 43 -3.24 25.42 20.87
C GLY A 43 -4.24 25.01 19.79
N LEU A 44 -5.51 25.42 19.92
CA LEU A 44 -6.56 25.18 18.93
C LEU A 44 -6.28 25.92 17.60
N MET A 45 -5.83 27.18 17.67
CA MET A 45 -5.43 27.95 16.49
C MET A 45 -4.27 27.27 15.75
N ILE A 46 -3.22 26.86 16.47
CA ILE A 46 -2.09 26.13 15.87
C ILE A 46 -2.55 24.82 15.24
N ALA A 47 -3.35 24.02 15.95
CA ALA A 47 -3.85 22.75 15.43
C ALA A 47 -4.74 22.93 14.20
N THR A 48 -5.51 24.03 14.11
CA THR A 48 -6.30 24.37 12.93
C THR A 48 -5.41 24.62 11.71
N VAL A 49 -4.35 25.41 11.89
CA VAL A 49 -3.38 25.68 10.81
C VAL A 49 -2.69 24.40 10.38
N ILE A 50 -2.23 23.58 11.33
CA ILE A 50 -1.59 22.28 11.03
C ILE A 50 -2.56 21.37 10.28
N TRP A 51 -3.80 21.23 10.75
CA TRP A 51 -4.82 20.41 10.09
C TRP A 51 -5.10 20.88 8.67
N LEU A 52 -5.20 22.19 8.44
CA LEU A 52 -5.44 22.77 7.13
C LEU A 52 -4.27 22.48 6.18
N VAL A 53 -3.04 22.70 6.63
CA VAL A 53 -1.83 22.38 5.86
C VAL A 53 -1.74 20.88 5.56
N MET A 54 -1.94 20.02 6.57
CA MET A 54 -1.93 18.56 6.40
C MET A 54 -3.01 18.10 5.42
N THR A 55 -4.20 18.68 5.48
CA THR A 55 -5.31 18.39 4.57
C THR A 55 -4.96 18.77 3.15
N LEU A 56 -4.46 20.00 2.95
CA LEU A 56 -4.04 20.47 1.65
C LEU A 56 -2.91 19.62 1.07
N VAL A 57 -1.91 19.25 1.87
CA VAL A 57 -0.80 18.40 1.42
C VAL A 57 -1.26 16.97 1.15
N SER A 58 -2.11 16.39 1.99
CA SER A 58 -2.61 15.01 1.81
C SER A 58 -3.48 14.90 0.56
N PHE A 59 -4.38 15.86 0.34
CA PHE A 59 -5.13 15.95 -0.90
C PHE A 59 -4.23 16.33 -2.06
N SER A 60 -3.25 17.21 -1.81
CA SER A 60 -2.16 17.78 -2.59
C SER A 60 -1.16 16.88 -3.28
N SER A 61 -0.72 15.88 -2.55
CA SER A 61 0.52 15.15 -2.80
C SER A 61 0.54 13.83 -2.03
N GLY A 62 -0.58 13.40 -1.46
CA GLY A 62 -0.65 12.18 -0.65
C GLY A 62 -0.21 10.94 -1.41
N ASP A 63 -0.50 10.87 -2.71
CA ASP A 63 -0.03 9.81 -3.60
C ASP A 63 1.50 9.77 -3.68
N GLN A 64 2.14 10.94 -3.85
CA GLN A 64 3.59 11.04 -3.89
C GLN A 64 4.23 10.73 -2.53
N ILE A 65 3.58 11.10 -1.42
CA ILE A 65 4.05 10.80 -0.07
C ILE A 65 4.08 9.29 0.15
N LEU A 66 3.02 8.57 -0.22
CA LEU A 66 2.97 7.11 -0.08
C LEU A 66 3.97 6.42 -0.99
N LEU A 67 4.06 6.84 -2.25
CA LEU A 67 5.04 6.30 -3.20
C LEU A 67 6.48 6.52 -2.71
N ALA A 68 6.79 7.70 -2.19
CA ALA A 68 8.10 8.01 -1.61
C ALA A 68 8.39 7.20 -0.34
N ALA A 69 7.38 7.05 0.54
CA ALA A 69 7.50 6.23 1.75
C ALA A 69 7.77 4.75 1.43
N SER A 70 7.25 4.24 0.31
CA SER A 70 7.53 2.91 -0.22
C SER A 70 8.81 2.82 -1.06
N LYS A 71 9.54 3.93 -1.29
CA LYS A 71 10.67 3.99 -2.23
C LYS A 71 10.30 3.48 -3.64
N ALA A 72 9.07 3.77 -4.06
CA ALA A 72 8.54 3.35 -5.34
C ALA A 72 9.22 4.13 -6.46
N THR A 73 9.76 3.42 -7.46
CA THR A 73 10.40 4.04 -8.63
C THR A 73 9.44 3.98 -9.81
N ARG A 74 9.21 5.12 -10.46
CA ARG A 74 8.37 5.17 -11.65
C ARG A 74 9.09 4.44 -12.77
N VAL A 75 8.37 3.56 -13.46
CA VAL A 75 8.89 2.78 -14.58
C VAL A 75 8.17 3.15 -15.87
N THR A 76 8.74 2.69 -16.97
CA THR A 76 8.26 2.85 -18.35
C THR A 76 8.18 1.47 -19.01
N HIS A 77 7.54 1.39 -20.18
CA HIS A 77 7.26 0.12 -20.86
C HIS A 77 8.51 -0.73 -21.11
N ASP A 78 9.63 -0.10 -21.46
CA ASP A 78 10.95 -0.72 -21.71
C ASP A 78 11.55 -1.44 -20.48
N VAL A 79 11.17 -1.01 -19.27
CA VAL A 79 11.65 -1.63 -18.02
C VAL A 79 10.98 -2.97 -17.83
N HIS A 80 9.63 -3.00 -17.89
CA HIS A 80 8.84 -4.20 -17.67
C HIS A 80 7.58 -4.25 -18.58
N PRO A 81 7.72 -4.69 -19.84
CA PRO A 81 6.61 -4.67 -20.82
C PRO A 81 5.36 -5.40 -20.36
N GLN A 82 5.52 -6.58 -19.73
CA GLN A 82 4.40 -7.38 -19.26
C GLN A 82 3.53 -6.67 -18.21
N LEU A 83 4.14 -5.94 -17.28
CA LEU A 83 3.41 -5.20 -16.25
C LEU A 83 2.64 -4.04 -16.89
N PHE A 84 3.28 -3.32 -17.83
CA PHE A 84 2.62 -2.26 -18.58
C PHE A 84 1.42 -2.76 -19.39
N ASN A 85 1.59 -3.86 -20.12
CA ASN A 85 0.52 -4.47 -20.90
C ASN A 85 -0.65 -4.88 -20.00
N VAL A 86 -0.37 -5.49 -18.84
CA VAL A 86 -1.41 -5.87 -17.86
C VAL A 86 -2.14 -4.63 -17.32
N VAL A 87 -1.43 -3.57 -16.95
CA VAL A 87 -2.06 -2.32 -16.47
C VAL A 87 -2.89 -1.67 -17.58
N GLU A 88 -2.41 -1.69 -18.83
CA GLU A 88 -3.13 -1.14 -19.98
C GLU A 88 -4.41 -1.94 -20.28
N GLU A 89 -4.35 -3.27 -20.26
CA GLU A 89 -5.50 -4.15 -20.38
C GLU A 89 -6.56 -3.84 -19.33
N MET A 90 -6.14 -3.68 -18.08
CA MET A 90 -7.06 -3.35 -16.99
C MET A 90 -7.61 -1.93 -17.11
N LYS A 91 -6.82 -0.96 -17.62
CA LYS A 91 -7.32 0.38 -17.96
C LYS A 91 -8.44 0.30 -19.01
N ILE A 92 -8.27 -0.51 -20.05
CA ILE A 92 -9.28 -0.70 -21.10
C ILE A 92 -10.51 -1.39 -20.52
N ALA A 93 -10.34 -2.52 -19.82
CA ALA A 93 -11.44 -3.29 -19.23
C ALA A 93 -12.26 -2.45 -18.23
N ALA A 94 -11.61 -1.62 -17.43
CA ALA A 94 -12.24 -0.74 -16.46
C ALA A 94 -12.72 0.59 -17.06
N SER A 95 -12.48 0.85 -18.34
CA SER A 95 -12.77 2.12 -19.01
C SER A 95 -12.19 3.33 -18.26
N LEU A 96 -10.96 3.21 -17.76
CA LEU A 96 -10.30 4.34 -17.10
C LEU A 96 -9.94 5.42 -18.13
N PRO A 97 -10.08 6.71 -17.77
CA PRO A 97 -9.82 7.82 -18.69
C PRO A 97 -8.34 7.94 -19.05
N VAL A 98 -7.44 7.61 -18.11
CA VAL A 98 -5.99 7.75 -18.25
C VAL A 98 -5.32 6.47 -17.76
N MET A 99 -4.16 6.14 -18.34
CA MET A 99 -3.33 5.05 -17.86
C MET A 99 -2.78 5.37 -16.46
N PRO A 100 -3.01 4.51 -15.44
CA PRO A 100 -2.39 4.69 -14.13
C PRO A 100 -0.86 4.71 -14.26
N LYS A 101 -0.21 5.60 -13.52
CA LYS A 101 1.26 5.62 -13.49
C LYS A 101 1.78 4.35 -12.82
N VAL A 102 2.72 3.66 -13.46
CA VAL A 102 3.25 2.38 -12.98
C VAL A 102 4.54 2.59 -12.19
N TYR A 103 4.61 2.00 -11.01
CA TYR A 103 5.77 2.04 -10.13
C TYR A 103 6.20 0.64 -9.72
N ILE A 104 7.52 0.46 -9.56
CA ILE A 104 8.11 -0.75 -9.01
C ILE A 104 8.82 -0.42 -7.69
N ILE A 105 8.55 -1.23 -6.66
CA ILE A 105 9.14 -1.11 -5.33
C ILE A 105 10.18 -2.20 -5.11
N ASN A 106 11.37 -1.81 -4.66
CA ASN A 106 12.44 -2.74 -4.29
C ASN A 106 12.20 -3.35 -2.90
N ASP A 107 11.20 -4.22 -2.81
CA ASP A 107 10.86 -5.00 -1.62
C ASP A 107 10.68 -6.48 -2.02
N PRO A 108 11.36 -7.44 -1.35
CA PRO A 108 11.15 -8.86 -1.57
C PRO A 108 9.79 -9.36 -1.05
N ALA A 109 9.12 -8.62 -0.17
CA ALA A 109 7.77 -8.97 0.29
C ALA A 109 6.76 -8.74 -0.84
N PRO A 110 5.91 -9.73 -1.17
CA PRO A 110 4.93 -9.61 -2.24
C PRO A 110 3.84 -8.61 -1.84
N ASN A 111 3.73 -7.52 -2.60
CA ASN A 111 2.67 -6.55 -2.42
C ASN A 111 2.39 -5.78 -3.72
N ALA A 112 1.18 -5.26 -3.84
CA ALA A 112 0.81 -4.20 -4.76
C ALA A 112 -0.21 -3.28 -4.09
N PHE A 113 -0.28 -2.03 -4.53
CA PHE A 113 -1.33 -1.11 -4.12
C PHE A 113 -1.59 -0.03 -5.16
N ALA A 114 -2.81 0.49 -5.19
CA ALA A 114 -3.17 1.71 -5.91
C ALA A 114 -3.26 2.94 -4.99
N THR A 115 -2.85 4.10 -5.51
CA THR A 115 -2.96 5.39 -4.82
C THR A 115 -3.34 6.50 -5.80
N GLY A 116 -3.82 7.64 -5.28
CA GLY A 116 -4.27 8.77 -6.08
C GLY A 116 -5.56 9.39 -5.54
N ARG A 117 -6.01 10.48 -6.16
CA ARG A 117 -7.24 11.19 -5.76
C ARG A 117 -8.46 10.76 -6.54
N ASN A 118 -8.25 10.45 -7.80
CA ASN A 118 -9.29 10.12 -8.75
C ASN A 118 -8.69 9.28 -9.89
N PRO A 119 -9.53 8.69 -10.75
CA PRO A 119 -9.05 7.88 -11.88
C PRO A 119 -8.09 8.59 -12.85
N ASN A 120 -8.09 9.93 -12.94
CA ASN A 120 -7.19 10.68 -13.82
C ASN A 120 -5.77 10.81 -13.24
N THR A 121 -5.61 10.69 -11.92
CA THR A 121 -4.33 10.85 -11.22
C THR A 121 -3.87 9.57 -10.51
N ALA A 122 -4.48 8.43 -10.85
CA ALA A 122 -4.19 7.17 -10.22
C ALA A 122 -2.77 6.65 -10.56
N SER A 123 -2.19 5.95 -9.59
CA SER A 123 -0.91 5.26 -9.71
C SER A 123 -1.05 3.85 -9.14
N VAL A 124 -0.33 2.91 -9.72
CA VAL A 124 -0.24 1.52 -9.25
C VAL A 124 1.22 1.20 -8.97
N ALA A 125 1.49 0.68 -7.78
CA ALA A 125 2.81 0.28 -7.36
C ALA A 125 2.85 -1.24 -7.09
N VAL A 126 3.90 -1.91 -7.55
CA VAL A 126 4.08 -3.35 -7.41
C VAL A 126 5.48 -3.67 -6.89
N THR A 127 5.62 -4.60 -5.96
CA THR A 127 6.94 -4.99 -5.44
C THR A 127 7.66 -5.98 -6.34
N ALA A 128 9.00 -5.99 -6.31
CA ALA A 128 9.82 -7.06 -6.91
C ALA A 128 9.36 -8.44 -6.46
N GLY A 129 9.09 -8.58 -5.15
CA GLY A 129 8.65 -9.83 -4.54
C GLY A 129 7.41 -10.39 -5.21
N LEU A 130 6.47 -9.53 -5.59
CA LEU A 130 5.25 -9.93 -6.28
C LEU A 130 5.53 -10.32 -7.73
N LEU A 131 6.25 -9.46 -8.48
CA LEU A 131 6.59 -9.70 -9.89
C LEU A 131 7.38 -10.99 -10.10
N GLY A 132 8.21 -11.37 -9.12
CA GLY A 132 8.99 -12.60 -9.15
C GLY A 132 8.25 -13.87 -8.78
N ARG A 133 6.97 -13.80 -8.42
CA ARG A 133 6.21 -14.97 -7.95
C ARG A 133 4.99 -15.24 -8.80
N LEU A 134 4.38 -14.18 -9.30
CA LEU A 134 3.16 -14.27 -10.06
C LEU A 134 3.45 -14.53 -11.53
N ASN A 135 2.70 -15.45 -12.13
CA ASN A 135 2.62 -15.51 -13.58
C ASN A 135 1.78 -14.33 -14.12
N ARG A 136 1.65 -14.26 -15.44
CA ARG A 136 0.92 -13.16 -16.09
C ARG A 136 -0.55 -13.06 -15.69
N ASP A 137 -1.26 -14.19 -15.61
CA ASP A 137 -2.69 -14.21 -15.29
C ASP A 137 -2.95 -13.86 -13.82
N GLU A 138 -2.07 -14.31 -12.93
CA GLU A 138 -2.07 -13.95 -11.51
C GLU A 138 -1.77 -12.48 -11.30
N LEU A 139 -0.75 -11.95 -11.99
CA LEU A 139 -0.44 -10.52 -11.99
C LEU A 139 -1.63 -9.71 -12.52
N GLN A 140 -2.28 -10.17 -13.59
CA GLN A 140 -3.49 -9.54 -14.12
C GLN A 140 -4.62 -9.54 -13.08
N GLY A 141 -4.83 -10.64 -12.34
CA GLY A 141 -5.78 -10.70 -11.23
C GLY A 141 -5.51 -9.66 -10.14
N VAL A 142 -4.26 -9.55 -9.68
CA VAL A 142 -3.88 -8.56 -8.66
C VAL A 142 -4.01 -7.13 -9.17
N ILE A 143 -3.56 -6.84 -10.40
CA ILE A 143 -3.72 -5.50 -10.97
C ILE A 143 -5.19 -5.15 -11.20
N ALA A 144 -6.03 -6.12 -11.56
CA ALA A 144 -7.47 -5.90 -11.68
C ALA A 144 -8.13 -5.57 -10.33
N HIS A 145 -7.65 -6.18 -9.24
CA HIS A 145 -8.06 -5.85 -7.88
C HIS A 145 -7.70 -4.39 -7.53
N GLU A 146 -6.45 -3.99 -7.76
CA GLU A 146 -6.00 -2.62 -7.54
C GLU A 146 -6.73 -1.60 -8.43
N VAL A 147 -7.00 -1.95 -9.68
CA VAL A 147 -7.80 -1.12 -10.60
C VAL A 147 -9.25 -1.02 -10.13
N SER A 148 -9.80 -2.06 -9.52
CA SER A 148 -11.15 -2.01 -8.95
C SER A 148 -11.25 -0.97 -7.82
N HIS A 149 -10.20 -0.81 -7.00
CA HIS A 149 -10.13 0.29 -6.02
C HIS A 149 -10.10 1.68 -6.67
N ILE A 150 -9.44 1.82 -7.82
CA ILE A 150 -9.45 3.08 -8.60
C ILE A 150 -10.88 3.39 -9.07
N VAL A 151 -11.56 2.41 -9.67
CA VAL A 151 -12.92 2.57 -10.18
C VAL A 151 -13.91 2.90 -9.06
N ASN A 152 -13.79 2.21 -7.92
CA ASN A 152 -14.65 2.42 -6.75
C ASN A 152 -14.36 3.72 -6.00
N ARG A 153 -13.30 4.45 -6.37
CA ARG A 153 -12.77 5.64 -5.67
C ARG A 153 -12.37 5.37 -4.23
N ASP A 154 -11.86 4.16 -3.97
CA ASP A 154 -11.26 3.81 -2.67
C ASP A 154 -9.88 4.46 -2.50
N ILE A 155 -9.16 4.68 -3.60
CA ILE A 155 -7.79 5.19 -3.59
C ILE A 155 -7.61 6.51 -2.84
N LEU A 156 -8.57 7.45 -2.93
CA LEU A 156 -8.47 8.73 -2.21
C LEU A 156 -8.53 8.50 -0.71
N PHE A 157 -9.51 7.72 -0.29
CA PHE A 157 -9.77 7.45 1.11
C PHE A 157 -8.60 6.73 1.77
N VAL A 158 -8.11 5.69 1.10
CA VAL A 158 -6.97 4.90 1.54
C VAL A 158 -5.70 5.75 1.53
N THR A 159 -5.51 6.63 0.53
CA THR A 159 -4.37 7.56 0.47
C THR A 159 -4.38 8.54 1.66
N LEU A 160 -5.52 9.18 1.93
CA LEU A 160 -5.67 10.10 3.05
C LEU A 160 -5.39 9.38 4.38
N ALA A 161 -5.99 8.21 4.59
CA ALA A 161 -5.80 7.42 5.81
C ALA A 161 -4.33 6.98 5.98
N GLY A 162 -3.66 6.57 4.90
CA GLY A 162 -2.24 6.17 4.92
C GLY A 162 -1.29 7.32 5.25
N VAL A 163 -1.48 8.49 4.62
CA VAL A 163 -0.67 9.70 4.90
C VAL A 163 -0.85 10.16 6.35
N MET A 164 -2.07 10.07 6.87
CA MET A 164 -2.36 10.38 8.27
C MET A 164 -1.61 9.45 9.23
N LEU A 165 -1.73 8.13 9.03
CA LEU A 165 -0.99 7.17 9.85
C LEU A 165 0.52 7.43 9.76
N GLY A 166 1.03 7.69 8.55
CA GLY A 166 2.43 8.00 8.33
C GLY A 166 2.91 9.21 9.13
N SER A 167 2.13 10.28 9.10
CA SER A 167 2.39 11.51 9.84
C SER A 167 2.46 11.24 11.35
N ILE A 168 1.55 10.45 11.89
CA ILE A 168 1.50 10.11 13.33
C ILE A 168 2.66 9.21 13.73
N VAL A 169 3.00 8.20 12.90
CA VAL A 169 4.14 7.32 13.17
C VAL A 169 5.43 8.14 13.20
N LEU A 170 5.58 9.11 12.27
CA LEU A 170 6.72 10.02 12.25
C LEU A 170 6.74 10.93 13.48
N ILE A 171 5.62 11.57 13.83
CA ILE A 171 5.53 12.42 15.04
C ILE A 171 5.85 11.61 16.29
N SER A 172 5.27 10.42 16.43
CA SER A 172 5.53 9.50 17.55
C SER A 172 7.01 9.13 17.63
N GLN A 173 7.65 8.83 16.50
CA GLN A 173 9.08 8.50 16.45
C GLN A 173 9.96 9.69 16.81
N VAL A 174 9.68 10.87 16.25
CA VAL A 174 10.42 12.10 16.57
C VAL A 174 10.27 12.45 18.04
N PHE A 175 9.06 12.33 18.60
CA PHE A 175 8.78 12.56 20.00
C PHE A 175 9.54 11.58 20.91
N LEU A 176 9.39 10.26 20.67
CA LEU A 176 10.08 9.23 21.45
C LEU A 176 11.61 9.35 21.37
N ARG A 177 12.14 9.70 20.19
CA ARG A 177 13.57 9.92 19.99
C ARG A 177 14.05 11.20 20.66
N GLY A 178 13.27 12.27 20.59
CA GLY A 178 13.52 13.52 21.32
C GLY A 178 13.52 13.31 22.83
N MET A 179 12.59 12.50 23.36
CA MET A 179 12.58 12.09 24.78
C MET A 179 13.82 11.29 25.15
N PHE A 180 14.22 10.33 24.32
CA PHE A 180 15.43 9.52 24.56
C PHE A 180 16.69 10.40 24.62
N TYR A 181 16.85 11.32 23.67
CA TYR A 181 17.97 12.27 23.69
C TYR A 181 17.89 13.27 24.86
N SER A 182 16.69 13.75 25.21
CA SER A 182 16.50 14.66 26.36
C SER A 182 16.76 13.96 27.71
N SER A 183 16.38 12.70 27.85
CA SER A 183 16.62 11.88 29.06
C SER A 183 18.11 11.52 29.18
N MET A 184 18.75 11.14 28.08
CA MET A 184 20.17 10.79 28.05
C MET A 184 21.09 12.00 28.24
N MET A 185 20.70 13.19 27.77
CA MET A 185 21.44 14.45 27.98
C MET A 185 21.11 15.12 29.33
N GLY A 186 19.95 14.83 29.91
CA GLY A 186 19.51 15.32 31.22
C GLY A 186 20.12 14.57 32.42
N SER A 187 20.71 13.39 32.21
CA SER A 187 21.26 12.56 33.29
C SER A 187 22.67 12.93 33.77
N ARG A 188 23.26 14.05 33.30
CA ARG A 188 24.59 14.53 33.71
C ARG A 188 24.60 15.71 34.69
N ARG A 189 23.46 16.18 35.20
CA ARG A 189 23.42 17.22 36.24
C ARG A 189 22.62 16.75 37.45
N ARG A 190 23.25 15.94 38.30
CA ARG A 190 22.79 15.73 39.67
C ARG A 190 23.98 15.77 40.63
N TYR A 191 24.43 17.00 40.90
CA TYR A 191 25.04 17.37 42.19
C TYR A 191 25.06 18.89 42.30
N SER A 192 24.00 19.48 42.83
CA SER A 192 24.05 20.74 43.57
C SER A 192 22.68 20.99 44.20
N SER A 193 22.69 20.99 45.53
CA SER A 193 21.61 21.37 46.44
C SER A 193 21.17 22.81 46.21
N GLY A 194 19.86 23.04 46.18
CA GLY A 194 19.31 24.39 46.26
C GLY A 194 17.87 24.44 45.81
N SER A 195 17.00 24.90 46.71
CA SER A 195 15.56 25.11 46.55
C SER A 195 15.16 25.87 45.28
N GLY A 196 13.96 25.57 44.77
CA GLY A 196 13.21 26.48 43.90
C GLY A 196 12.68 25.78 42.66
N GLY A 197 11.36 25.62 42.59
CA GLY A 197 10.66 24.85 41.57
C GLY A 197 10.91 25.33 40.14
N GLY A 198 11.16 24.40 39.24
CA GLY A 198 11.34 24.69 37.81
C GLY A 198 11.43 23.46 36.90
N GLY A 199 11.74 22.28 37.45
CA GLY A 199 11.86 21.04 36.65
C GLY A 199 10.56 20.27 36.39
N GLY A 200 9.46 20.59 37.10
CA GLY A 200 8.19 19.85 36.99
C GLY A 200 7.45 20.09 35.67
N GLY A 201 7.52 21.30 35.11
CA GLY A 201 6.79 21.67 33.90
C GLY A 201 7.21 20.86 32.67
N ALA A 202 8.52 20.66 32.46
CA ALA A 202 9.03 19.85 31.35
C ALA A 202 8.62 18.37 31.48
N GLN A 203 8.56 17.85 32.71
CA GLN A 203 8.17 16.46 32.98
C GLN A 203 6.65 16.25 32.84
N ILE A 204 5.84 17.25 33.20
CA ILE A 204 4.38 17.26 32.99
C ILE A 204 4.04 17.38 31.51
N VAL A 205 4.70 18.28 30.77
CA VAL A 205 4.53 18.39 29.30
C VAL A 205 4.93 17.08 28.61
N MET A 206 6.01 16.44 29.05
CA MET A 206 6.44 15.14 28.52
C MET A 206 5.42 14.02 28.81
N LEU A 207 4.87 13.98 30.03
CA LEU A 207 3.82 13.03 30.41
C LEU A 207 2.55 13.23 29.57
N VAL A 208 2.13 14.48 29.37
CA VAL A 208 0.93 14.81 28.59
C VAL A 208 1.10 14.44 27.13
N VAL A 209 2.24 14.76 26.49
CA VAL A 209 2.46 14.38 25.10
C VAL A 209 2.56 12.85 24.95
N ALA A 210 3.15 12.15 25.93
CA ALA A 210 3.18 10.69 25.93
C ALA A 210 1.78 10.07 26.05
N ILE A 211 0.92 10.60 26.93
CA ILE A 211 -0.48 10.17 27.07
C ILE A 211 -1.26 10.47 25.78
N VAL A 212 -1.07 11.65 25.20
CA VAL A 212 -1.69 12.05 23.95
C VAL A 212 -1.32 11.08 22.82
N VAL A 213 -0.03 10.79 22.62
CA VAL A 213 0.43 9.84 21.60
C VAL A 213 -0.10 8.43 21.87
N ALA A 214 -0.11 7.99 23.13
CA ALA A 214 -0.62 6.69 23.53
C ALA A 214 -2.12 6.53 23.26
N ILE A 215 -2.91 7.61 23.33
CA ILE A 215 -4.34 7.61 23.02
C ILE A 215 -4.59 7.79 21.51
N LEU A 216 -3.84 8.67 20.83
CA LEU A 216 -4.07 9.00 19.42
C LEU A 216 -3.73 7.84 18.48
N ALA A 217 -2.61 7.15 18.74
CA ALA A 217 -2.13 6.07 17.90
C ALA A 217 -3.17 4.94 17.71
N PRO A 218 -3.81 4.39 18.77
CA PRO A 218 -4.83 3.35 18.61
C PRO A 218 -6.12 3.86 17.97
N ILE A 219 -6.57 5.09 18.27
CA ILE A 219 -7.76 5.68 17.63
C ILE A 219 -7.54 5.82 16.12
N MET A 220 -6.36 6.29 15.72
CA MET A 220 -6.02 6.51 14.32
C MET A 220 -5.75 5.21 13.58
N ALA A 221 -5.13 4.22 14.24
CA ALA A 221 -5.07 2.86 13.72
C ALA A 221 -6.47 2.32 13.46
N TYR A 222 -7.42 2.54 14.38
CA TYR A 222 -8.82 2.15 14.19
C TYR A 222 -9.50 2.87 13.02
N LEU A 223 -9.27 4.17 12.84
CA LEU A 223 -9.79 4.91 11.69
C LEU A 223 -9.21 4.41 10.35
N LEU A 224 -7.93 4.04 10.33
CA LEU A 224 -7.32 3.37 9.18
C LEU A 224 -7.87 1.95 8.96
N TYR A 225 -8.16 1.22 10.04
CA TYR A 225 -8.79 -0.10 9.96
C TYR A 225 -10.22 -0.03 9.44
N PHE A 226 -10.97 0.98 9.86
CA PHE A 226 -12.24 1.33 9.23
C PHE A 226 -12.04 1.70 7.76
N ALA A 227 -10.88 2.28 7.43
CA ALA A 227 -10.59 2.67 6.07
C ALA A 227 -10.41 1.49 5.10
N LEU A 228 -9.78 0.42 5.59
CA LEU A 228 -9.49 -0.83 4.88
C LEU A 228 -10.61 -1.88 5.08
N SER A 229 -11.86 -1.44 5.12
CA SER A 229 -13.01 -2.31 5.40
C SER A 229 -13.04 -3.57 4.53
N ARG A 230 -13.29 -4.73 5.14
CA ARG A 230 -13.46 -6.03 4.46
C ARG A 230 -14.44 -5.97 3.28
N ARG A 231 -15.49 -5.16 3.40
CA ARG A 231 -16.47 -4.97 2.32
C ARG A 231 -15.82 -4.44 1.03
N ARG A 232 -14.83 -3.53 1.14
CA ARG A 232 -14.12 -2.96 -0.01
C ARG A 232 -13.26 -4.00 -0.70
N GLU A 233 -12.59 -4.84 0.08
CA GLU A 233 -11.77 -5.94 -0.43
C GLU A 233 -12.60 -6.95 -1.24
N TYR A 234 -13.74 -7.41 -0.71
CA TYR A 234 -14.62 -8.31 -1.47
C TYR A 234 -15.21 -7.63 -2.72
N LEU A 235 -15.52 -6.33 -2.67
CA LEU A 235 -15.97 -5.59 -3.85
C LEU A 235 -14.87 -5.44 -4.90
N ALA A 236 -13.62 -5.29 -4.47
CA ALA A 236 -12.47 -5.26 -5.35
C ALA A 236 -12.17 -6.65 -5.95
N ASP A 237 -12.39 -7.73 -5.20
CA ASP A 237 -12.34 -9.11 -5.72
C ASP A 237 -13.40 -9.36 -6.79
N ALA A 238 -14.64 -8.93 -6.53
CA ALA A 238 -15.73 -9.03 -7.49
C ALA A 238 -15.43 -8.22 -8.76
N GLY A 239 -14.87 -7.02 -8.59
CA GLY A 239 -14.39 -6.18 -9.69
C GLY A 239 -13.28 -6.84 -10.48
N ALA A 240 -12.28 -7.41 -9.80
CA ALA A 240 -11.16 -8.11 -10.43
C ALA A 240 -11.64 -9.29 -11.27
N ALA A 241 -12.47 -10.16 -10.70
CA ALA A 241 -13.07 -11.30 -11.39
C ALA A 241 -13.80 -10.85 -12.66
N ARG A 242 -14.63 -9.79 -12.56
CA ARG A 242 -15.38 -9.24 -13.69
C ARG A 242 -14.50 -8.61 -14.77
N LEU A 243 -13.46 -7.86 -14.37
CA LEU A 243 -12.53 -7.18 -15.28
C LEU A 243 -11.65 -8.17 -16.04
N THR A 244 -11.10 -9.17 -15.36
CA THR A 244 -10.24 -10.19 -16.01
C THR A 244 -11.05 -11.27 -16.71
N ARG A 245 -12.32 -11.43 -16.33
CA ARG A 245 -13.15 -12.58 -16.64
C ARG A 245 -12.52 -13.90 -16.19
N TYR A 246 -11.61 -13.86 -15.23
CA TYR A 246 -10.80 -15.00 -14.79
C TYR A 246 -10.56 -14.96 -13.28
N PRO A 247 -11.55 -15.41 -12.46
CA PRO A 247 -11.47 -15.42 -11.00
C PRO A 247 -10.28 -16.23 -10.46
N GLU A 248 -9.93 -17.34 -11.13
CA GLU A 248 -8.83 -18.22 -10.71
C GLU A 248 -7.47 -17.51 -10.72
N GLY A 249 -7.26 -16.52 -11.60
CA GLY A 249 -6.02 -15.74 -11.62
C GLY A 249 -5.78 -15.02 -10.29
N LEU A 250 -6.81 -14.36 -9.76
CA LEU A 250 -6.70 -13.69 -8.45
C LEU A 250 -6.65 -14.70 -7.30
N ALA A 251 -7.44 -15.77 -7.34
CA ALA A 251 -7.44 -16.80 -6.30
C ALA A 251 -6.05 -17.46 -6.15
N SER A 252 -5.43 -17.85 -7.27
CA SER A 252 -4.08 -18.44 -7.29
C SER A 252 -3.02 -17.43 -6.84
N ALA A 253 -3.14 -16.15 -7.22
CA ALA A 253 -2.24 -15.11 -6.74
C ALA A 253 -2.31 -14.94 -5.21
N LEU A 254 -3.53 -14.89 -4.65
CA LEU A 254 -3.76 -14.80 -3.20
C LEU A 254 -3.20 -16.01 -2.46
N GLU A 255 -3.33 -17.21 -3.02
CA GLU A 255 -2.75 -18.44 -2.46
C GLU A 255 -1.22 -18.37 -2.39
N LYS A 256 -0.56 -17.88 -3.45
CA LYS A 256 0.90 -17.69 -3.49
C LYS A 256 1.38 -16.61 -2.52
N ILE A 257 0.62 -15.53 -2.35
CA ILE A 257 0.93 -14.45 -1.41
C ILE A 257 0.78 -14.96 0.03
N ALA A 258 -0.29 -15.70 0.34
CA ALA A 258 -0.54 -16.25 1.67
C ALA A 258 0.46 -17.36 2.07
N GLY A 259 0.93 -18.14 1.09
CA GLY A 259 1.93 -19.18 1.29
C GLY A 259 3.35 -18.65 1.51
N ASP A 260 3.58 -17.33 1.44
CA ASP A 260 4.92 -16.77 1.50
C ASP A 260 5.53 -16.80 2.92
N PRO A 261 6.67 -17.48 3.14
CA PRO A 261 7.43 -17.40 4.39
C PRO A 261 8.24 -16.12 4.56
N SER A 262 8.20 -15.18 3.60
CA SER A 262 8.99 -13.94 3.60
C SER A 262 8.50 -12.76 4.46
N PRO A 263 7.50 -12.80 5.39
CA PRO A 263 7.34 -11.72 6.35
C PRO A 263 8.44 -11.83 7.42
N GLN A 264 9.70 -11.67 7.01
CA GLN A 264 10.82 -11.41 7.93
C GLN A 264 10.79 -9.92 8.30
N LEU A 265 9.86 -9.61 9.21
CA LEU A 265 9.84 -8.72 10.37
C LEU A 265 10.79 -7.50 10.53
N ALA A 266 11.84 -7.30 9.74
CA ALA A 266 12.85 -6.27 10.01
C ALA A 266 12.73 -4.98 9.17
N ALA A 267 12.17 -5.03 7.96
CA ALA A 267 12.26 -3.91 7.00
C ALA A 267 10.92 -3.34 6.50
N VAL A 268 9.78 -3.85 6.97
CA VAL A 268 8.47 -3.37 6.50
C VAL A 268 8.20 -1.98 7.08
N ASN A 269 7.99 -1.00 6.20
CA ASN A 269 7.63 0.34 6.62
C ASN A 269 6.25 0.32 7.29
N LYS A 270 6.20 0.65 8.59
CA LYS A 270 4.96 0.69 9.39
C LYS A 270 3.90 1.64 8.81
N VAL A 271 4.33 2.64 8.04
CA VAL A 271 3.44 3.60 7.37
C VAL A 271 2.66 2.93 6.22
N THR A 272 3.30 2.02 5.49
CA THR A 272 2.73 1.40 4.29
C THR A 272 2.21 0.00 4.55
N ALA A 273 2.54 -0.60 5.70
CA ALA A 273 2.08 -1.94 6.08
C ALA A 273 0.56 -2.18 5.98
N PRO A 274 -0.32 -1.18 6.22
CA PRO A 274 -1.77 -1.34 6.03
C PRO A 274 -2.19 -1.43 4.56
N MET A 275 -1.31 -1.04 3.62
CA MET A 275 -1.52 -1.16 2.17
C MET A 275 -1.07 -2.52 1.62
N TYR A 276 -0.77 -3.49 2.49
CA TYR A 276 -0.29 -4.79 2.06
C TYR A 276 -1.46 -5.75 1.82
N ILE A 277 -1.47 -6.42 0.67
CA ILE A 277 -2.48 -7.44 0.30
C ILE A 277 -2.59 -8.53 1.38
N ALA A 278 -1.45 -8.90 1.99
CA ALA A 278 -1.40 -9.79 3.14
C ALA A 278 -0.71 -9.10 4.32
N ASN A 279 -1.28 -9.24 5.52
CA ASN A 279 -0.75 -8.60 6.73
C ASN A 279 0.71 -9.02 6.99
N PRO A 280 1.67 -8.08 6.89
CA PRO A 280 3.10 -8.38 7.01
C PRO A 280 3.53 -8.70 8.45
N PHE A 281 2.67 -8.46 9.44
CA PHE A 281 2.94 -8.70 10.86
C PHE A 281 2.35 -10.02 11.37
N LYS A 282 1.78 -10.87 10.49
CA LYS A 282 1.15 -12.14 10.89
C LYS A 282 2.21 -13.13 11.40
N LYS A 283 2.22 -13.43 12.70
CA LYS A 283 3.05 -14.49 13.29
C LYS A 283 2.49 -15.88 12.98
N LYS A 284 3.36 -16.83 12.64
CA LYS A 284 3.06 -18.21 12.17
C LYS A 284 2.09 -19.01 13.06
N ASN A 285 1.94 -18.68 14.35
CA ASN A 285 1.15 -19.42 15.34
C ASN A 285 -0.19 -18.80 15.76
N GLN A 286 -0.66 -17.70 15.15
CA GLN A 286 -1.91 -17.04 15.56
C GLN A 286 -3.10 -17.23 14.60
N ARG A 287 -3.17 -18.37 13.90
CA ARG A 287 -4.16 -18.64 12.83
C ARG A 287 -5.65 -18.53 13.20
N LYS A 288 -6.03 -18.38 14.48
CA LYS A 288 -7.45 -18.26 14.89
C LYS A 288 -7.80 -16.94 15.59
N LEU A 289 -6.88 -16.34 16.37
CA LEU A 289 -7.12 -15.04 17.02
C LEU A 289 -6.77 -13.84 16.13
N SER A 290 -5.91 -14.01 15.12
CA SER A 290 -5.56 -12.91 14.20
C SER A 290 -6.67 -12.58 13.20
N ASP A 291 -7.62 -13.48 12.98
CA ASP A 291 -8.61 -13.35 11.91
C ASP A 291 -9.78 -12.45 12.31
N LEU A 292 -9.99 -12.23 13.61
CA LEU A 292 -10.96 -11.25 14.15
C LEU A 292 -10.39 -9.83 14.17
N THR A 293 -9.06 -9.67 14.20
CA THR A 293 -8.35 -8.37 14.19
C THR A 293 -7.65 -8.06 12.86
N SER A 294 -7.74 -8.97 11.89
CA SER A 294 -7.24 -8.76 10.53
C SER A 294 -8.10 -7.74 9.79
N THR A 295 -7.43 -6.72 9.26
CA THR A 295 -8.00 -5.64 8.44
C THR A 295 -8.53 -6.15 7.11
N HIS A 296 -7.88 -7.18 6.57
CA HIS A 296 -8.34 -7.88 5.38
C HIS A 296 -9.21 -9.07 5.78
N PRO A 297 -10.23 -9.40 4.96
CA PRO A 297 -10.97 -10.62 5.15
C PRO A 297 -10.03 -11.83 5.03
N PRO A 298 -10.35 -12.96 5.65
CA PRO A 298 -9.52 -14.16 5.59
C PRO A 298 -9.21 -14.50 4.14
N ILE A 299 -7.93 -14.61 3.79
CA ILE A 299 -7.50 -14.90 2.41
C ILE A 299 -8.11 -16.22 1.91
N SER A 300 -8.23 -17.22 2.79
CA SER A 300 -8.90 -18.49 2.46
C SER A 300 -10.35 -18.31 2.03
N GLU A 301 -11.08 -17.39 2.67
CA GLU A 301 -12.47 -17.11 2.33
C GLU A 301 -12.59 -16.41 0.97
N ARG A 302 -11.73 -15.42 0.70
CA ARG A 302 -11.63 -14.75 -0.61
C ARG A 302 -11.33 -15.76 -1.73
N ILE A 303 -10.37 -16.66 -1.50
CA ILE A 303 -10.02 -17.74 -2.45
C ILE A 303 -11.22 -18.64 -2.69
N SER A 304 -11.91 -19.10 -1.64
CA SER A 304 -13.09 -19.95 -1.77
C SER A 304 -14.20 -19.29 -2.58
N ILE A 305 -14.48 -18.00 -2.33
CA ILE A 305 -15.49 -17.25 -3.09
C ILE A 305 -15.12 -17.17 -4.57
N LEU A 306 -13.88 -16.80 -4.89
CA LEU A 306 -13.41 -16.68 -6.28
C LEU A 306 -13.43 -18.02 -7.01
N ARG A 307 -13.02 -19.11 -6.36
CA ARG A 307 -13.04 -20.47 -6.92
C ARG A 307 -14.46 -21.02 -7.11
N ASN A 308 -15.41 -20.52 -6.34
CA ASN A 308 -16.82 -20.92 -6.46
C ASN A 308 -17.54 -20.19 -7.62
N MET A 309 -16.89 -19.24 -8.30
CA MET A 309 -17.43 -18.58 -9.50
C MET A 309 -17.28 -19.44 -10.76
N THR A 310 -18.05 -20.53 -10.84
CA THR A 310 -17.93 -21.53 -11.92
C THR A 310 -18.77 -21.20 -13.17
N GLN A 311 -19.84 -20.40 -13.02
CA GLN A 311 -20.82 -20.16 -14.08
C GLN A 311 -20.60 -18.84 -14.85
N GLY A 312 -19.71 -17.96 -14.38
CA GLY A 312 -19.47 -16.67 -14.99
C GLY A 312 -18.67 -15.72 -14.11
N ALA A 313 -18.28 -14.59 -14.68
CA ALA A 313 -17.52 -13.53 -13.99
C ALA A 313 -18.36 -12.31 -13.59
N SER A 314 -19.69 -12.42 -13.62
CA SER A 314 -20.58 -11.31 -13.31
C SER A 314 -20.64 -11.02 -11.81
N PHE A 315 -21.12 -9.81 -11.46
CA PHE A 315 -21.39 -9.45 -10.08
C PHE A 315 -22.46 -10.34 -9.42
N ASN A 316 -23.36 -10.92 -10.22
CA ASN A 316 -24.38 -11.86 -9.75
C ASN A 316 -23.76 -13.17 -9.31
N GLU A 317 -22.83 -13.70 -10.11
CA GLU A 317 -22.12 -14.93 -9.76
C GLU A 317 -21.24 -14.73 -8.53
N TYR A 318 -20.53 -13.60 -8.44
CA TYR A 318 -19.77 -13.29 -7.22
C TYR A 318 -20.69 -13.18 -6.00
N SER A 319 -21.84 -12.52 -6.14
CA SER A 319 -22.81 -12.36 -5.05
C SER A 319 -23.35 -13.72 -4.56
N LYS A 320 -23.64 -14.65 -5.47
CA LYS A 320 -24.08 -16.01 -5.12
C LYS A 320 -22.98 -16.77 -4.39
N ALA A 321 -21.77 -16.79 -4.97
CA ALA A 321 -20.61 -17.44 -4.37
C ALA A 321 -20.28 -16.88 -2.98
N TYR A 322 -20.39 -15.56 -2.81
CA TYR A 322 -20.22 -14.89 -1.52
C TYR A 322 -21.24 -15.37 -0.48
N THR A 323 -22.53 -15.35 -0.81
CA THR A 323 -23.57 -15.77 0.14
C THR A 323 -23.50 -17.27 0.46
N GLU A 324 -23.09 -18.09 -0.49
CA GLU A 324 -22.90 -19.53 -0.27
C GLU A 324 -21.75 -19.82 0.70
N ILE A 325 -20.61 -19.15 0.54
CA ILE A 325 -19.41 -19.39 1.36
C ILE A 325 -19.49 -18.71 2.74
N THR A 326 -20.05 -17.49 2.80
CA THR A 326 -20.04 -16.67 4.02
C THR A 326 -21.33 -16.76 4.83
N HIS A 327 -22.40 -17.29 4.23
CA HIS A 327 -23.77 -17.28 4.77
C HIS A 327 -24.28 -15.87 5.15
N ALA A 328 -23.63 -14.82 4.64
CA ALA A 328 -23.99 -13.43 4.87
C ALA A 328 -24.69 -12.81 3.66
N ALA A 329 -25.38 -11.69 3.90
CA ALA A 329 -25.94 -10.88 2.84
C ALA A 329 -24.83 -10.34 1.93
N SER A 330 -25.09 -10.31 0.62
CA SER A 330 -24.11 -9.90 -0.38
C SER A 330 -23.54 -8.50 -0.11
N VAL A 331 -22.22 -8.39 -0.26
CA VAL A 331 -21.50 -7.11 -0.20
C VAL A 331 -21.76 -6.23 -1.43
N VAL A 332 -22.13 -6.85 -2.55
CA VAL A 332 -22.37 -6.22 -3.85
C VAL A 332 -23.68 -5.43 -3.81
N PRO A 333 -23.71 -4.14 -4.21
CA PRO A 333 -24.94 -3.35 -4.21
C PRO A 333 -26.00 -3.96 -5.12
N ILE A 334 -27.27 -3.89 -4.69
CA ILE A 334 -28.43 -4.37 -5.44
C ILE A 334 -28.47 -3.79 -6.85
N ALA A 335 -28.15 -2.50 -7.01
CA ALA A 335 -28.10 -1.85 -8.32
C ALA A 335 -27.06 -2.48 -9.28
N ALA A 336 -25.97 -3.06 -8.77
CA ALA A 336 -24.99 -3.76 -9.59
C ALA A 336 -25.42 -5.19 -9.94
N VAL A 337 -26.18 -5.84 -9.04
CA VAL A 337 -26.72 -7.20 -9.22
C VAL A 337 -27.96 -7.19 -10.14
N SER A 338 -28.76 -6.13 -10.09
CA SER A 338 -29.99 -6.00 -10.90
C SER A 338 -29.74 -5.98 -12.42
N LYS A 339 -28.51 -5.64 -12.85
CA LYS A 339 -28.12 -5.75 -14.25
C LYS A 339 -27.76 -7.20 -14.54
N LYS A 340 -28.60 -7.88 -15.31
CA LYS A 340 -28.32 -9.24 -15.77
C LYS A 340 -27.23 -9.18 -16.85
N GLU A 341 -25.98 -9.27 -16.43
CA GLU A 341 -24.81 -9.37 -17.31
C GLU A 341 -24.40 -10.84 -17.39
N ASP A 342 -24.38 -11.38 -18.61
CA ASP A 342 -23.80 -12.70 -18.89
C ASP A 342 -22.35 -12.50 -19.33
N ILE A 343 -21.42 -12.80 -18.43
CA ILE A 343 -19.98 -12.61 -18.64
C ILE A 343 -19.31 -13.97 -18.55
N ALA A 344 -19.04 -14.56 -19.72
CA ALA A 344 -18.34 -15.83 -19.82
C ALA A 344 -16.93 -15.76 -19.22
N LEU A 345 -16.51 -16.88 -18.62
CA LEU A 345 -15.16 -17.05 -18.10
C LEU A 345 -14.14 -17.15 -19.25
N ARG A 346 -13.03 -16.45 -19.10
CA ARG A 346 -11.85 -16.57 -19.96
C ARG A 346 -11.10 -17.84 -19.59
N GLN A 347 -10.45 -18.48 -20.57
CA GLN A 347 -9.50 -19.56 -20.31
C GLN A 347 -8.12 -19.04 -19.86
N ALA A 348 -7.34 -19.87 -19.16
CA ALA A 348 -5.97 -19.55 -18.79
C ALA A 348 -5.13 -19.18 -20.03
N GLY A 349 -4.29 -18.17 -19.89
CA GLY A 349 -3.34 -17.77 -20.94
C GLY A 349 -2.27 -18.82 -21.18
N ALA A 350 -1.69 -18.85 -22.38
CA ALA A 350 -0.67 -19.85 -22.76
C ALA A 350 0.56 -19.86 -21.83
N GLU A 351 0.89 -18.75 -21.18
CA GLU A 351 1.98 -18.64 -20.21
C GLU A 351 1.66 -19.26 -18.84
N ALA A 352 0.39 -19.37 -18.45
CA ALA A 352 0.00 -19.98 -17.17
C ALA A 352 0.34 -21.48 -17.10
N LYS A 353 0.55 -22.14 -18.24
CA LYS A 353 0.92 -23.57 -18.34
C LYS A 353 2.41 -23.84 -18.21
N LYS A 354 3.27 -22.82 -18.18
CA LYS A 354 4.70 -22.98 -17.93
C LYS A 354 4.97 -22.64 -16.48
N GLU A 355 5.05 -23.66 -15.62
CA GLU A 355 5.75 -23.55 -14.34
C GLU A 355 7.22 -23.21 -14.64
N ASP A 356 7.50 -21.92 -14.77
CA ASP A 356 8.86 -21.45 -14.96
C ASP A 356 9.62 -21.75 -13.66
N ARG A 357 10.71 -22.53 -13.75
CA ARG A 357 11.50 -22.94 -12.58
C ARG A 357 11.80 -21.69 -11.74
N ARG A 358 11.53 -21.76 -10.44
CA ARG A 358 11.73 -20.69 -9.42
C ARG A 358 13.07 -19.93 -9.53
N GLU A 359 14.11 -20.60 -10.05
CA GLU A 359 15.42 -20.00 -10.37
C GLU A 359 15.38 -18.94 -11.49
N ASN A 360 14.58 -19.14 -12.54
CA ASN A 360 14.39 -18.18 -13.62
C ASN A 360 13.69 -16.91 -13.11
N GLN A 361 12.70 -17.08 -12.25
CA GLN A 361 11.96 -15.97 -11.64
C GLN A 361 12.83 -15.08 -10.74
N MET A 362 13.67 -15.65 -9.86
CA MET A 362 14.60 -14.86 -9.05
C MET A 362 15.63 -14.10 -9.88
N ARG A 363 16.10 -14.70 -10.99
CA ARG A 363 16.99 -14.03 -11.95
C ARG A 363 16.29 -12.88 -12.66
N GLN A 364 15.02 -13.05 -13.05
CA GLN A 364 14.21 -11.99 -13.65
C GLN A 364 14.00 -10.83 -12.67
N VAL A 365 13.68 -11.09 -11.39
CA VAL A 365 13.56 -10.02 -10.37
C VAL A 365 14.86 -9.24 -10.22
N GLY A 366 16.00 -9.94 -10.16
CA GLY A 366 17.31 -9.28 -10.07
C GLY A 366 17.61 -8.40 -11.29
N ASP A 367 17.15 -8.78 -12.47
CA ASP A 367 17.33 -8.00 -13.69
C ASP A 367 16.35 -6.83 -13.80
N ILE A 368 15.10 -7.02 -13.37
CA ILE A 368 14.12 -5.93 -13.21
C ILE A 368 14.68 -4.88 -12.24
N MET A 369 15.17 -5.30 -11.07
CA MET A 369 15.70 -4.35 -10.09
C MET A 369 16.95 -3.62 -10.56
N ARG A 370 17.79 -4.28 -11.34
CA ARG A 370 18.92 -3.61 -11.99
C ARG A 370 18.46 -2.58 -13.02
N LYS A 371 17.45 -2.89 -13.86
CA LYS A 371 16.86 -1.91 -14.79
C LYS A 371 16.24 -0.72 -14.06
N VAL A 372 15.48 -0.97 -12.98
CA VAL A 372 14.90 0.08 -12.12
C VAL A 372 15.98 0.99 -11.55
N ASN A 373 17.12 0.41 -11.16
CA ASN A 373 18.31 1.15 -10.72
C ASN A 373 19.20 1.65 -11.88
N GLN A 374 18.68 1.76 -13.10
CA GLN A 374 19.36 2.30 -14.29
C GLN A 374 20.66 1.57 -14.70
N PHE A 375 20.75 0.26 -14.49
CA PHE A 375 21.87 -0.54 -15.01
C PHE A 375 21.76 -0.69 -16.53
N VAL A 376 22.91 -0.63 -17.20
CA VAL A 376 23.01 -0.89 -18.64
C VAL A 376 23.29 -2.38 -18.86
N PHE A 377 22.50 -3.02 -19.72
CA PHE A 377 22.67 -4.43 -20.09
C PHE A 377 23.33 -4.52 -21.47
N LEU A 378 24.58 -4.99 -21.50
CA LEU A 378 25.31 -5.22 -22.75
C LEU A 378 25.35 -6.70 -23.08
N SER A 379 25.02 -7.04 -24.33
CA SER A 379 25.19 -8.40 -24.85
C SER A 379 26.46 -8.44 -25.69
N CYS A 380 27.43 -9.26 -25.27
CA CYS A 380 28.64 -9.51 -26.06
C CYS A 380 28.35 -10.54 -27.16
N VAL A 381 29.10 -10.46 -28.27
CA VAL A 381 29.03 -11.42 -29.40
C VAL A 381 29.30 -12.86 -28.94
N CYS A 382 30.07 -13.08 -27.87
CA CYS A 382 30.30 -14.41 -27.30
C CYS A 382 29.13 -14.95 -26.45
N GLY A 383 27.97 -14.28 -26.48
CA GLY A 383 26.75 -14.64 -25.74
C GLY A 383 26.75 -14.20 -24.26
N LEU A 384 27.83 -13.60 -23.76
CA LEU A 384 27.87 -13.12 -22.37
C LEU A 384 27.06 -11.82 -22.22
N LYS A 385 26.07 -11.83 -21.32
CA LYS A 385 25.34 -10.63 -20.89
C LYS A 385 26.05 -9.99 -19.70
N MET A 386 26.50 -8.75 -19.85
CA MET A 386 27.13 -7.95 -18.81
C MET A 386 26.19 -6.88 -18.28
N LYS A 387 26.32 -6.57 -17.00
CA LYS A 387 25.44 -5.66 -16.26
C LYS A 387 26.31 -4.56 -15.69
N ILE A 388 26.14 -3.34 -16.18
CA ILE A 388 27.00 -2.20 -15.84
C ILE A 388 26.24 -1.28 -14.90
N PRO A 389 26.80 -0.97 -13.72
CA PRO A 389 26.15 -0.07 -12.77
C PRO A 389 26.13 1.37 -13.31
N PRO A 390 25.12 2.18 -12.92
CA PRO A 390 25.01 3.58 -13.37
C PRO A 390 26.20 4.45 -12.95
N ASN A 391 26.93 4.06 -11.90
CA ASN A 391 28.10 4.78 -11.39
C ASN A 391 29.42 4.36 -12.09
N PHE A 392 29.35 3.56 -13.16
CA PHE A 392 30.53 3.16 -13.91
C PHE A 392 31.10 4.36 -14.68
N LYS A 393 32.35 4.73 -14.38
CA LYS A 393 33.01 5.93 -14.94
C LYS A 393 33.60 5.73 -16.35
N GLY A 394 33.62 4.51 -16.86
CA GLY A 394 34.23 4.20 -18.16
C GLY A 394 33.22 4.17 -19.31
N ASN A 395 33.65 4.58 -20.50
CA ASN A 395 32.80 4.48 -21.71
C ASN A 395 32.93 3.12 -22.41
N LYS A 396 33.82 2.25 -21.92
CA LYS A 396 34.15 0.95 -22.52
C LYS A 396 34.26 -0.11 -21.45
N VAL A 397 33.69 -1.29 -21.71
CA VAL A 397 33.83 -2.48 -20.86
C VAL A 397 34.41 -3.61 -21.68
N LYS A 398 35.43 -4.27 -21.13
CA LYS A 398 36.06 -5.43 -21.75
C LYS A 398 35.34 -6.70 -21.30
N CYS A 399 34.91 -7.51 -22.26
CA CYS A 399 34.26 -8.77 -21.96
C CYS A 399 35.24 -9.72 -21.23
N PRO A 400 34.91 -10.27 -20.04
CA PRO A 400 35.81 -11.18 -19.34
C PRO A 400 35.99 -12.52 -20.06
N ARG A 401 35.04 -12.91 -20.92
CA ARG A 401 35.07 -14.20 -21.64
C ARG A 401 35.88 -14.13 -22.94
N CYS A 402 35.60 -13.16 -23.80
CA CYS A 402 36.25 -13.06 -25.13
C CYS A 402 37.20 -11.87 -25.26
N ARG A 403 37.40 -11.08 -24.20
CA ARG A 403 38.26 -9.89 -24.17
C ARG A 403 37.92 -8.78 -25.18
N LYS A 404 36.81 -8.89 -25.91
CA LYS A 404 36.33 -7.85 -26.82
C LYS A 404 35.81 -6.65 -26.03
N THR A 405 36.18 -5.45 -26.48
CA THR A 405 35.73 -4.19 -25.89
C THR A 405 34.36 -3.84 -26.45
N LEU A 406 33.44 -3.47 -25.57
CA LEU A 406 32.10 -3.00 -25.92
C LEU A 406 31.94 -1.58 -25.40
N ASP A 407 31.33 -0.74 -26.21
CA ASP A 407 30.98 0.61 -25.81
C ASP A 407 29.76 0.55 -24.88
N VAL A 408 29.88 1.24 -23.75
CA VAL A 408 28.75 1.50 -22.86
C VAL A 408 28.10 2.73 -23.44
N ALA A 409 26.91 2.58 -24.04
CA ALA A 409 26.17 3.73 -24.53
C ALA A 409 26.07 4.76 -23.41
N SER A 410 26.74 5.90 -23.59
CA SER A 410 26.58 7.05 -22.72
C SER A 410 25.12 7.49 -22.81
N LYS A 411 24.53 7.78 -21.64
CA LYS A 411 23.14 8.19 -21.46
C LYS A 411 22.58 9.08 -22.57
#